data_AF-A0A0F3NMW2-F1
#
_entry.id   AF-A0A0F3NMW2-F1
#
_cell.length_a   1.000
_cell.length_b   1.000
_cell.length_c   1.000
_cell.angle_alpha   90.00
_cell.angle_beta   90.00
_cell.angle_gamma   90.00
#
_symmetry.space_group_name_H-M   'P 1'
#
loop_
_entity.id
_entity.type
_entity.pdbx_description
1 polymer ?
#
loop_
_entity_poly.entity_id
_entity_poly.type
_entity_poly.pdbx_seq_one_letter_code
_entity_poly.pdbx_strand_id
1 'polypeptide(L)'
;MSFDSKQFSSLQNIIQKKLSEFQNHQKTQVFEGSALGGKVSVKLSLSNIINYQVQEVKLDPSLLSEKSILIEDLIKAALNDAFKKSSDYNTNLMSSLMSFNM
;
A
#
# COMPACT_ATOMS: atom_id res chain seq x y z
N MET A 1 -35.86 -24.60 -26.28
CA MET A 1 -35.35 -23.46 -25.48
C MET A 1 -34.14 -23.95 -24.68
N SER A 2 -32.94 -23.81 -25.23
CA SER A 2 -31.68 -24.34 -24.65
C SER A 2 -30.53 -23.33 -24.71
N PHE A 3 -30.86 -22.06 -25.01
CA PHE A 3 -29.90 -20.97 -25.14
C PHE A 3 -29.63 -20.23 -23.81
N ASP A 4 -30.44 -20.44 -22.78
CA ASP A 4 -30.40 -19.65 -21.54
C ASP A 4 -29.47 -20.25 -20.45
N SER A 5 -29.39 -21.58 -20.34
CA SER A 5 -28.58 -22.25 -19.30
C SER A 5 -27.06 -22.17 -19.52
N LYS A 6 -26.61 -22.14 -20.79
CA LYS A 6 -25.19 -21.98 -21.12
C LYS A 6 -24.69 -20.53 -20.92
N GLN A 7 -25.56 -19.55 -21.18
CA GLN A 7 -25.23 -18.15 -20.90
C GLN A 7 -25.24 -17.87 -19.40
N PHE A 8 -26.19 -18.43 -18.66
CA PHE A 8 -26.21 -18.30 -17.20
C PHE A 8 -25.00 -18.95 -16.51
N SER A 9 -24.58 -20.13 -16.96
CA SER A 9 -23.39 -20.81 -16.42
C SER A 9 -22.07 -20.11 -16.79
N SER A 10 -21.95 -19.54 -17.99
CA SER A 10 -20.78 -18.73 -18.34
C SER A 10 -20.74 -17.42 -17.54
N LEU A 11 -21.89 -16.78 -17.32
CA LEU A 11 -22.02 -15.60 -16.45
C LEU A 11 -21.62 -15.91 -14.99
N GLN A 12 -22.04 -17.05 -14.44
CA GLN A 12 -21.62 -17.48 -13.10
C GLN A 12 -20.10 -17.63 -12.99
N ASN A 13 -19.46 -18.27 -13.97
CA ASN A 13 -18.01 -18.43 -13.98
C ASN A 13 -17.28 -17.07 -14.08
N ILE A 14 -17.79 -16.15 -14.89
CA ILE A 14 -17.22 -14.80 -15.03
C ILE A 14 -17.34 -14.02 -13.70
N ILE A 15 -18.49 -14.11 -13.03
CA ILE A 15 -18.72 -13.47 -11.73
C ILE A 15 -17.79 -14.06 -10.67
N GLN A 16 -17.67 -15.38 -10.58
CA GLN A 16 -16.76 -16.03 -9.64
C GLN A 16 -15.29 -15.65 -9.90
N LYS A 17 -14.87 -15.59 -11.16
CA LYS A 17 -13.50 -15.22 -11.53
C LYS A 17 -13.21 -13.76 -11.19
N LYS A 18 -14.13 -12.84 -11.50
CA LYS A 18 -14.02 -11.43 -11.14
C LYS A 18 -14.02 -11.22 -9.62
N LEU A 19 -14.80 -11.98 -8.86
CA LEU A 19 -14.84 -11.88 -7.40
C LEU A 19 -13.50 -12.34 -6.78
N SER A 20 -12.92 -13.43 -7.28
CA SER A 20 -11.59 -13.90 -6.86
C SER A 20 -10.48 -12.91 -7.23
N GLU A 21 -10.54 -12.31 -8.41
CA GLU A 21 -9.62 -11.23 -8.80
C GLU A 21 -9.78 -9.99 -7.92
N PHE A 22 -11.00 -9.63 -7.54
CA PHE A 22 -11.28 -8.50 -6.65
C PHE A 22 -10.81 -8.73 -5.21
N GLN A 23 -11.00 -9.94 -4.68
CA GLN A 23 -10.45 -10.32 -3.36
C GLN A 23 -8.92 -10.29 -3.37
N ASN A 24 -8.28 -10.76 -4.46
CA ASN A 24 -6.84 -10.63 -4.66
C ASN A 24 -6.37 -9.18 -4.94
N HIS A 25 -7.31 -8.28 -5.27
CA HIS A 25 -7.07 -6.85 -5.47
C HIS A 25 -7.33 -5.99 -4.24
N GLN A 26 -7.67 -6.57 -3.09
CA GLN A 26 -7.28 -6.00 -1.78
C GLN A 26 -5.75 -6.07 -1.62
N LYS A 27 -5.04 -5.54 -2.61
CA LYS A 27 -3.59 -5.51 -2.71
C LYS A 27 -3.11 -4.66 -1.56
N THR A 28 -2.57 -5.32 -0.55
CA THR A 28 -1.70 -4.71 0.46
C THR A 28 -0.72 -3.80 -0.26
N GLN A 29 -0.94 -2.49 -0.19
CA GLN A 29 -0.09 -1.54 -0.87
C GLN A 29 1.11 -1.29 0.01
N VAL A 30 2.29 -1.48 -0.56
CA VAL A 30 3.54 -1.33 0.17
C VAL A 30 4.16 0.00 -0.22
N PHE A 31 4.40 0.84 0.78
CA PHE A 31 5.10 2.11 0.64
C PHE A 31 6.43 2.02 1.35
N GLU A 32 7.46 2.58 0.72
CA GLU A 32 8.81 2.67 1.30
C GLU A 32 9.16 4.14 1.50
N GLY A 33 9.46 4.49 2.75
CA GLY A 33 10.02 5.78 3.13
C GLY A 33 11.48 5.64 3.50
N SER A 34 12.23 6.73 3.34
CA SER A 34 13.65 6.73 3.64
C SER A 34 14.11 8.01 4.31
N ALA A 35 15.22 7.93 5.04
CA ALA A 35 15.90 9.06 5.62
C ALA A 35 17.41 8.99 5.37
N LEU A 36 18.06 10.16 5.43
CA LEU A 36 19.52 10.34 5.26
C LEU A 36 20.08 9.70 3.98
N GLY A 37 19.38 9.89 2.84
CA GLY A 37 19.81 9.36 1.54
C GLY A 37 19.67 7.85 1.39
N GLY A 38 18.77 7.21 2.14
CA GLY A 38 18.51 5.77 2.06
C GLY A 38 19.23 4.94 3.12
N LYS A 39 20.00 5.57 4.01
CA LYS A 39 20.64 4.85 5.14
C LYS A 39 19.64 4.34 6.17
N VAL A 40 18.45 4.92 6.22
CA VAL A 40 17.31 4.36 6.96
C VAL A 40 16.18 4.17 5.98
N SER A 41 15.58 2.98 5.94
CA SER A 41 14.35 2.73 5.17
C SER A 41 13.31 2.03 6.02
N VAL A 42 12.06 2.43 5.82
CA VAL A 42 10.88 1.87 6.49
C VAL A 42 9.88 1.45 5.44
N LYS A 43 9.52 0.18 5.46
CA LYS A 43 8.51 -0.39 4.59
C LYS A 43 7.22 -0.56 5.37
N LEU A 44 6.16 0.08 4.89
CA LEU A 44 4.83 -0.04 5.47
C LEU A 44 3.84 -0.62 4.47
N SER A 45 2.94 -1.44 4.96
CA SER A 45 1.79 -1.94 4.23
C SER A 45 0.53 -1.17 4.65
N LEU A 46 -0.27 -0.75 3.68
CA LEU A 46 -1.65 -0.32 3.93
C LEU A 46 -2.59 -1.43 3.49
N SER A 47 -3.44 -1.82 4.44
CA SER A 47 -4.56 -2.70 4.14
C SER A 47 -5.84 -1.92 3.91
N ASN A 48 -6.00 -0.75 4.56
CA ASN A 48 -7.10 0.21 4.38
C ASN A 48 -6.60 1.63 4.73
N ILE A 49 -7.39 2.68 4.44
CA ILE A 49 -7.06 4.10 4.69
C ILE A 49 -6.57 4.37 6.13
N ILE A 50 -7.11 3.63 7.10
CA ILE A 50 -6.84 3.81 8.54
C ILE A 50 -5.85 2.78 9.11
N ASN A 51 -5.61 1.68 8.38
CA ASN A 51 -4.83 0.55 8.88
C ASN A 51 -3.51 0.46 8.11
N TYR A 52 -2.44 0.87 8.77
CA TYR A 52 -1.06 0.69 8.34
C TYR A 52 -0.37 -0.33 9.23
N GLN A 53 0.56 -1.08 8.67
CA GLN A 53 1.42 -2.00 9.40
C GLN A 53 2.86 -1.81 8.93
N VAL A 54 3.79 -1.70 9.88
CA VAL A 54 5.23 -1.66 9.56
C VAL A 54 5.69 -3.08 9.28
N GLN A 55 6.23 -3.31 8.08
CA GLN A 55 6.71 -4.63 7.64
C GLN A 55 8.20 -4.79 7.89
N GLU A 56 8.98 -3.74 7.64
CA GLU A 56 10.43 -3.82 7.67
C GLU A 56 11.02 -2.46 8.04
N VAL A 57 12.06 -2.48 8.87
CA VAL A 57 12.90 -1.32 9.17
C VAL A 57 14.33 -1.72 8.88
N LYS A 58 14.96 -1.04 7.92
CA LYS A 58 16.37 -1.22 7.57
C LYS A 58 17.18 -0.03 8.04
N LEU A 59 18.31 -0.32 8.67
CA LEU A 59 19.27 0.66 9.10
C LEU A 59 20.64 0.29 8.54
N ASP A 60 21.34 1.26 7.98
CA ASP A 60 22.73 1.09 7.56
C ASP A 60 23.61 0.87 8.81
N PRO A 61 24.50 -0.14 8.81
CA PRO A 61 25.36 -0.45 9.96
C PRO A 61 26.23 0.74 10.39
N SER A 62 26.57 1.65 9.48
CA SER A 62 27.36 2.84 9.77
C SER A 62 26.66 3.78 10.75
N LEU A 63 25.32 3.74 10.81
CA LEU A 63 24.52 4.56 11.72
C LEU A 63 24.49 4.01 13.15
N LEU A 64 24.86 2.74 13.39
CA LEU A 64 24.89 2.17 14.74
C LEU A 64 25.96 2.80 15.64
N SER A 65 26.93 3.51 15.04
CA SER A 65 27.96 4.26 15.75
C SER A 65 27.49 5.65 16.20
N GLU A 66 26.32 6.09 15.73
CA GLU A 66 25.74 7.39 16.06
C GLU A 66 25.00 7.36 17.41
N LYS A 67 24.64 8.54 17.91
CA LYS A 67 23.84 8.66 19.14
C LYS A 67 22.43 8.09 18.92
N SER A 68 21.91 7.35 19.91
CA SER A 68 20.55 6.78 19.87
C SER A 68 19.48 7.80 19.46
N ILE A 69 19.57 9.01 20.02
CA ILE A 69 18.63 10.10 19.72
C ILE A 69 18.59 10.48 18.23
N LEU A 70 19.72 10.40 17.53
CA LEU A 70 19.80 10.68 16.09
C LEU A 70 19.16 9.54 15.31
N ILE A 71 19.47 8.30 15.68
CA ILE A 71 18.91 7.10 15.03
C ILE A 71 17.39 7.08 15.16
N GLU A 72 16.86 7.36 16.35
CA GLU A 72 15.42 7.47 16.61
C GLU A 72 14.77 8.56 15.75
N ASP A 73 15.43 9.70 15.58
CA ASP A 73 14.92 10.79 14.76
C ASP A 73 14.93 10.45 13.26
N LEU A 74 15.95 9.73 12.79
CA LEU A 74 16.01 9.24 11.42
C LEU A 74 14.94 8.18 11.13
N ILE A 75 14.66 7.29 12.09
CA ILE A 75 13.57 6.31 11.97
C ILE A 75 12.22 7.04 11.91
N LYS A 76 12.00 8.04 12.78
CA LYS A 76 10.81 8.90 12.73
C LYS A 76 10.66 9.59 11.37
N ALA A 77 11.75 10.15 10.84
CA ALA A 77 11.74 10.80 9.54
C ALA A 77 11.39 9.83 8.40
N ALA A 78 12.00 8.63 8.36
CA ALA A 78 11.74 7.63 7.34
C ALA A 78 10.29 7.10 7.41
N LEU A 79 9.76 6.90 8.62
CA LEU A 79 8.37 6.49 8.83
C LEU A 79 7.40 7.59 8.34
N ASN A 80 7.66 8.85 8.69
CA ASN A 80 6.83 9.98 8.25
C ASN A 80 6.85 10.15 6.73
N ASP A 81 7.99 9.93 6.07
CA ASP A 81 8.09 9.93 4.61
C ASP A 81 7.23 8.84 3.97
N ALA A 82 7.28 7.61 4.52
CA ALA A 82 6.46 6.50 4.07
C ALA A 82 4.95 6.80 4.24
N PHE A 83 4.56 7.41 5.36
CA PHE A 83 3.20 7.85 5.63
C PHE A 83 2.70 8.93 4.69
N LYS A 84 3.57 9.89 4.39
CA LYS A 84 3.22 10.96 3.46
C LYS A 84 2.93 10.38 2.07
N LYS A 85 3.78 9.47 1.60
CA LYS A 85 3.58 8.75 0.33
C LYS A 85 2.26 7.97 0.31
N SER A 86 1.88 7.31 1.40
CA SER A 86 0.61 6.58 1.45
C SER A 86 -0.60 7.51 1.51
N SER A 87 -0.49 8.64 2.22
CA SER A 87 -1.54 9.67 2.28
C SER A 87 -1.74 10.34 0.92
N ASP A 88 -0.65 10.68 0.24
CA ASP A 88 -0.66 11.26 -1.10
C ASP A 88 -1.27 10.29 -2.12
N TYR A 89 -0.95 8.99 -2.02
CA TYR A 89 -1.57 7.96 -2.85
C TYR A 89 -3.09 7.90 -2.65
N ASN A 90 -3.56 7.85 -1.39
CA ASN A 90 -4.99 7.83 -1.08
C ASN A 90 -5.71 9.10 -1.53
N THR A 91 -5.08 10.26 -1.35
CA THR A 91 -5.63 11.54 -1.79
C THR A 91 -5.76 11.60 -3.31
N ASN A 92 -4.73 11.16 -4.05
CA ASN A 92 -4.77 11.10 -5.50
C ASN A 92 -5.81 10.10 -6.01
N LEU A 93 -5.93 8.93 -5.38
CA LEU A 93 -6.95 7.94 -5.72
C LEU A 93 -8.35 8.54 -5.54
N MET A 94 -8.60 9.19 -4.39
CA MET A 94 -9.88 9.84 -4.11
C MET A 94 -10.17 10.98 -5.09
N SER A 95 -9.20 11.84 -5.38
CA SER A 95 -9.33 12.92 -6.38
C SER A 95 -9.62 12.37 -7.78
N SER A 96 -8.98 11.26 -8.16
CA SER A 96 -9.21 10.60 -9.45
C SER A 96 -10.64 10.04 -9.54
N LEU A 97 -11.14 9.46 -8.44
CA LEU A 97 -12.52 8.96 -8.38
C LEU A 97 -13.55 10.09 -8.38
N MET A 98 -13.29 11.20 -7.67
CA MET A 98 -14.19 12.37 -7.65
C MET A 98 -14.21 13.13 -8.98
N SER A 99 -13.07 13.27 -9.65
CA SER A 99 -12.98 13.94 -10.97
C SER A 99 -13.62 13.13 -12.09
N PHE A 100 -13.67 11.79 -11.98
CA PHE A 100 -14.42 10.95 -12.92
C PHE A 100 -15.94 11.14 -12.86
N ASN A 101 -16.43 11.82 -11.82
CA ASN A 101 -17.85 12.01 -11.54
C ASN A 101 -18.34 13.46 -11.81
N MET A 102 -17.50 14.30 -12.44
CA MET A 102 -17.83 15.64 -12.95
C MET A 102 -17.76 15.72 -14.48
#